data_AF-A0A9X0A9D3-F1
#
_entry.id   AF-A0A9X0A9D3-F1
#
_cell.length_a   1.000
_cell.length_b   1.000
_cell.length_c   1.000
_cell.angle_alpha   90.00
_cell.angle_beta   90.00
_cell.angle_gamma   90.00
#
_symmetry.space_group_name_H-M   'P 1'
#
loop_
_entity.id
_entity.type
_entity.pdbx_description
1 polymer ?
#
loop_
_entity_poly.entity_id
_entity_poly.type
_entity_poly.pdbx_seq_one_letter_code
_entity_poly.pdbx_strand_id
1 'polypeptide(L)'
;MLGKRNWFAMQTVIDEIIHDENGNPNNSAEAGLHLELQNFGPEPMVQPGGSLCHSIYIPVATLCSYIELAENRTTMIKQRKGIFDSIEPRVRKRPRESTPPEELDQRRERRFRESEERVVKQAEGRSII
;
A
#
# COMPACT_ATOMS: atom_id res chain seq x y z
N MET A 1 8.17 -35.10 10.08
CA MET A 1 9.13 -34.13 9.48
C MET A 1 8.37 -33.23 8.53
N LEU A 2 7.96 -32.02 8.96
CA LEU A 2 7.35 -31.05 8.05
C LEU A 2 8.47 -30.33 7.29
N GLY A 3 8.56 -30.58 5.99
CA GLY A 3 9.47 -29.85 5.10
C GLY A 3 9.18 -28.37 5.19
N LYS A 4 10.19 -27.58 5.60
CA LYS A 4 10.13 -26.12 5.55
C LYS A 4 9.92 -25.72 4.09
N ARG A 5 8.73 -25.26 3.76
CA ARG A 5 8.46 -24.62 2.47
C ARG A 5 9.19 -23.28 2.49
N ASN A 6 10.36 -23.24 1.86
CA ASN A 6 11.00 -21.98 1.56
C ASN A 6 10.27 -21.37 0.37
N TRP A 7 9.64 -20.22 0.60
CA TRP A 7 9.15 -19.36 -0.45
C TRP A 7 10.34 -18.55 -0.95
N PHE A 8 10.70 -18.72 -2.21
CA PHE A 8 11.66 -17.85 -2.87
C PHE A 8 10.84 -16.90 -3.75
N ALA A 9 10.88 -15.60 -3.44
CA ALA A 9 10.33 -14.59 -4.32
C ALA A 9 11.22 -14.54 -5.57
N MET A 10 10.76 -15.12 -6.66
CA MET A 10 11.42 -15.04 -7.96
C MET A 10 10.48 -14.33 -8.91
N GLN A 11 10.54 -12.99 -8.89
CA GLN A 11 9.98 -12.19 -9.97
C GLN A 11 11.13 -11.84 -10.90
N THR A 12 11.16 -12.49 -12.07
CA THR A 12 11.96 -12.01 -13.19
C THR A 12 11.29 -10.74 -13.69
N VAL A 13 11.67 -9.60 -13.10
CA VAL A 13 11.40 -8.30 -13.71
C VAL A 13 12.29 -8.28 -14.95
N ILE A 14 11.70 -8.13 -16.13
CA ILE A 14 12.48 -7.80 -17.34
C ILE A 14 13.29 -6.56 -16.95
N ASP A 15 14.62 -6.57 -17.15
CA ASP A 15 15.47 -5.43 -16.81
C ASP A 15 15.08 -4.21 -17.66
N GLU A 16 14.03 -3.52 -17.24
CA GLU A 16 13.55 -2.30 -17.85
C GLU A 16 14.36 -1.14 -17.32
N ILE A 17 14.97 -0.42 -18.25
CA ILE A 17 15.78 0.75 -17.95
C ILE A 17 14.82 1.89 -17.58
N ILE A 18 14.74 2.19 -16.27
CA ILE A 18 13.92 3.30 -15.73
C ILE A 18 14.64 4.64 -15.90
N HIS A 19 15.96 4.66 -15.68
CA HIS A 19 16.82 5.83 -15.88
C HIS A 19 17.85 5.54 -16.96
N ASP A 20 18.09 6.50 -17.85
CA ASP A 20 19.18 6.43 -18.83
C ASP A 20 20.56 6.61 -18.16
N GLU A 21 21.63 6.49 -18.96
CA GLU A 21 23.01 6.66 -18.49
C GLU A 21 23.31 8.06 -17.92
N ASN A 22 22.47 9.05 -18.23
CA ASN A 22 22.58 10.41 -17.73
C ASN A 22 21.71 10.66 -16.49
N GLY A 23 20.98 9.64 -16.01
CA GLY A 23 20.06 9.73 -14.88
C GLY A 23 18.70 10.34 -15.21
N ASN A 24 18.35 10.52 -16.49
CA ASN A 24 17.03 11.00 -16.89
C ASN A 24 16.03 9.84 -16.99
N PRO A 25 14.72 10.09 -16.75
CA PRO A 25 13.68 9.10 -17.02
C PRO A 25 13.73 8.63 -18.47
N ASN A 26 13.52 7.33 -18.68
CA ASN A 26 13.38 6.78 -20.02
C ASN A 26 12.20 7.44 -20.76
N ASN A 27 12.37 7.78 -22.04
CA ASN A 27 11.33 8.43 -22.86
C ASN A 27 10.34 7.45 -23.52
N SER A 28 10.54 6.14 -23.35
CA SER A 28 9.59 5.15 -23.87
C SER A 28 8.23 5.27 -23.18
N ALA A 29 7.18 5.37 -23.97
CA ALA A 29 5.81 5.43 -23.46
C ALA A 29 5.36 4.12 -22.79
N GLU A 30 6.03 3.01 -23.09
CA GLU A 30 5.77 1.70 -22.49
C GLU A 30 6.65 1.44 -21.26
N ALA A 31 7.69 2.25 -21.02
CA ALA A 31 8.55 2.08 -19.85
C ALA A 31 7.79 2.44 -18.57
N GLY A 32 7.96 1.63 -17.53
CA GLY A 32 7.36 1.90 -16.24
C GLY A 32 7.31 0.67 -15.36
N LEU A 33 6.49 0.72 -14.33
CA LEU A 33 6.29 -0.43 -13.45
C LEU A 33 4.89 -1.00 -13.70
N HIS A 34 4.86 -2.23 -14.19
CA HIS A 34 3.66 -3.04 -14.32
C HIS A 34 3.56 -4.02 -13.15
N LEU A 35 2.51 -3.89 -12.35
CA LEU A 35 2.23 -4.77 -11.22
C LEU A 35 0.94 -5.52 -11.49
N GLU A 36 1.02 -6.82 -11.73
CA GLU A 36 -0.16 -7.67 -11.78
C GLU A 36 -0.56 -8.04 -10.35
N LEU A 37 -1.71 -7.55 -9.89
CA LEU A 37 -2.14 -7.75 -8.49
C LEU A 37 -2.38 -9.22 -8.14
N GLN A 38 -2.66 -10.05 -9.14
CA GLN A 38 -2.74 -11.50 -9.02
C GLN A 38 -1.48 -12.12 -8.40
N ASN A 39 -0.31 -11.55 -8.66
CA ASN A 39 0.97 -12.07 -8.14
C ASN A 39 1.19 -11.75 -6.65
N PHE A 40 0.37 -10.85 -6.08
CA PHE A 40 0.50 -10.37 -4.70
C PHE A 40 -0.70 -10.73 -3.81
N GLY A 41 -1.76 -11.31 -4.38
CA GLY A 41 -2.98 -11.69 -3.68
C GLY A 41 -2.97 -13.12 -3.16
N PRO A 42 -3.73 -13.43 -2.10
CA PRO A 42 -3.97 -14.82 -1.70
C PRO A 42 -4.85 -15.54 -2.74
N GLU A 43 -4.66 -16.84 -2.94
CA GLU A 43 -5.32 -17.67 -3.98
C GLU A 43 -6.83 -17.41 -4.17
N PRO A 44 -7.67 -17.26 -3.11
CA PRO A 44 -9.11 -17.00 -3.29
C PRO A 44 -9.44 -15.68 -3.99
N MET A 45 -8.53 -14.69 -3.94
CA MET A 45 -8.72 -13.37 -4.54
C MET A 45 -8.21 -13.30 -5.99
N VAL A 46 -7.45 -14.31 -6.42
CA VAL A 46 -6.72 -14.36 -7.70
C VAL A 46 -7.39 -15.30 -8.72
N GLN A 47 -8.31 -16.15 -8.26
CA GLN A 47 -9.08 -17.05 -9.13
C GLN A 47 -9.94 -16.29 -10.16
N PRO A 48 -10.36 -16.92 -11.28
CA PRO A 48 -11.30 -16.33 -12.22
C PRO A 48 -12.58 -15.89 -11.51
N GLY A 49 -12.86 -14.57 -11.53
CA GLY A 49 -13.95 -13.94 -10.77
C GLY A 49 -13.52 -13.27 -9.45
N GLY A 50 -12.24 -13.36 -9.08
CA GLY A 50 -11.63 -12.65 -7.97
C GLY A 50 -11.37 -11.18 -8.29
N SER A 51 -11.36 -10.34 -7.25
CA SER A 51 -11.22 -8.88 -7.39
C SER A 51 -9.81 -8.44 -7.81
N LEU A 52 -8.80 -9.32 -7.77
CA LEU A 52 -7.39 -8.98 -8.03
C LEU A 52 -6.89 -9.32 -9.43
N CYS A 53 -7.79 -9.52 -10.40
CA CYS A 53 -7.41 -9.68 -11.82
C CYS A 53 -6.96 -8.35 -12.48
N HIS A 54 -6.85 -7.26 -11.71
CA HIS A 54 -6.45 -5.95 -12.19
C HIS A 54 -4.92 -5.79 -12.19
N SER A 55 -4.39 -5.04 -13.16
CA SER A 55 -3.00 -4.58 -13.17
C SER A 55 -2.91 -3.11 -12.77
N ILE A 56 -1.83 -2.76 -12.07
CA ILE A 56 -1.45 -1.38 -11.82
C ILE A 56 -0.29 -1.05 -12.74
N TYR A 57 -0.43 0.04 -13.50
CA TYR A 57 0.65 0.61 -14.29
C TYR A 57 1.08 1.95 -13.71
N ILE A 58 2.38 2.09 -13.46
CA ILE A 58 3.00 3.34 -13.02
C ILE A 58 3.95 3.80 -14.13
N PRO A 59 3.65 4.90 -14.83
CA PRO A 59 4.54 5.45 -15.87
C PRO A 59 5.92 5.78 -15.30
N VAL A 60 6.96 5.66 -16.13
CA VAL A 60 8.36 5.89 -15.72
C VAL A 60 8.59 7.29 -15.12
N ALA A 61 7.99 8.34 -15.68
CA ALA A 61 8.11 9.69 -15.13
C ALA A 61 7.58 9.80 -13.69
N THR A 62 6.42 9.18 -13.42
CA THR A 62 5.84 9.12 -12.09
C THR A 62 6.71 8.27 -11.15
N LEU A 63 7.22 7.14 -11.64
CA LEU A 63 8.10 6.26 -10.87
C LEU A 63 9.40 6.97 -10.44
N CYS A 64 10.06 7.68 -11.36
CA CYS A 64 11.23 8.50 -11.05
C CYS A 64 10.93 9.54 -9.96
N SER A 65 9.80 10.24 -10.06
CA SER A 65 9.41 11.22 -9.03
C SER A 65 9.21 10.60 -7.63
N TYR A 66 8.69 9.37 -7.55
CA TYR A 66 8.56 8.65 -6.29
C TYR A 66 9.90 8.22 -5.71
N ILE A 67 10.82 7.78 -6.57
CA ILE A 67 12.18 7.41 -6.16
C ILE A 67 12.90 8.64 -5.60
N GLU A 68 12.90 9.75 -6.34
CA GLU A 68 13.52 11.00 -5.89
C GLU A 68 12.95 11.49 -4.55
N LEU A 69 11.62 11.42 -4.39
CA LEU A 69 10.97 11.78 -3.13
C LEU A 69 11.41 10.88 -1.97
N ALA A 70 11.50 9.57 -2.21
CA ALA A 70 11.92 8.60 -1.21
C ALA A 70 13.40 8.78 -0.83
N GLU A 71 14.27 9.05 -1.80
CA GLU A 71 15.68 9.37 -1.57
C GLU A 71 15.83 10.65 -0.76
N ASN A 72 15.12 11.72 -1.13
CA ASN A 72 15.11 12.98 -0.40
C ASN A 72 14.64 12.81 1.06
N ARG A 73 13.61 12.00 1.31
CA ARG A 73 13.18 11.67 2.67
C ARG A 73 14.26 10.89 3.42
N THR A 74 14.91 9.94 2.76
CA THR A 74 15.98 9.13 3.35
C THR A 74 17.20 9.99 3.70
N THR A 75 17.60 10.92 2.83
CA THR A 75 18.70 11.85 3.09
C THR A 75 18.37 12.80 4.24
N MET A 76 17.14 13.33 4.29
CA MET A 76 16.64 14.13 5.41
C MET A 76 16.76 13.38 6.75
N ILE A 77 16.29 12.13 6.81
CA ILE A 77 16.38 11.29 8.02
C ILE A 77 17.84 11.07 8.41
N LYS A 78 18.71 10.68 7.47
CA LYS A 78 20.15 10.46 7.72
C LYS A 78 20.85 11.71 8.23
N GLN A 79 20.49 12.88 7.71
CA GLN A 79 21.04 14.16 8.11
C GLN A 79 20.38 14.74 9.37
N ARG A 80 19.41 14.05 9.97
CA ARG A 80 18.55 14.56 11.07
C ARG A 80 17.92 15.92 10.73
N LYS A 81 17.66 16.17 9.46
CA LYS A 81 16.97 17.35 8.98
C LYS A 81 15.50 17.02 8.84
N GLY A 82 14.67 17.65 9.66
CA GLY A 82 13.23 17.41 9.74
C GLY A 82 12.71 17.85 11.09
N ILE A 83 11.42 18.21 11.17
CA ILE A 83 10.78 18.54 12.45
C ILE A 83 10.60 17.22 13.20
N PHE A 84 11.48 16.97 14.16
CA PHE A 84 11.30 15.93 15.15
C PHE A 84 10.61 16.58 16.34
N ASP A 85 9.34 16.21 16.59
CA ASP A 85 8.71 16.54 17.86
C ASP A 85 9.48 15.77 18.94
N SER A 86 10.46 16.43 19.54
CA SER A 86 11.24 15.82 20.61
C SER A 86 10.30 15.66 21.80
N ILE A 87 9.75 14.46 21.97
CA ILE A 87 9.09 14.09 23.21
C ILE A 87 10.23 14.05 24.23
N GLU A 88 10.23 15.03 25.14
CA GLU A 88 11.20 15.07 26.23
C GLU A 88 11.29 13.68 26.89
N PRO A 89 12.49 13.14 27.16
CA PRO A 89 12.67 11.76 27.65
C PRO A 89 11.97 11.45 28.99
N ARG A 90 11.38 12.46 29.64
CA ARG A 90 10.64 12.35 30.90
C ARG A 90 9.13 12.56 30.75
N VAL A 91 8.62 12.84 29.55
CA VAL A 91 7.18 12.92 29.28
C VAL A 91 6.66 11.50 29.07
N ARG A 92 6.37 10.82 30.19
CA ARG A 92 5.61 9.57 30.17
C ARG A 92 4.12 9.93 30.11
N LYS A 93 3.37 9.28 29.22
CA LYS A 93 1.90 9.30 29.32
C LYS A 93 1.52 8.80 30.72
N ARG A 94 0.60 9.50 31.39
CA ARG A 94 0.10 9.08 32.70
C ARG A 94 -0.59 7.72 32.57
N PRO A 95 -0.38 6.78 33.51
CA PRO A 95 -1.18 5.56 33.58
C PRO A 95 -2.65 5.94 33.70
N ARG A 96 -3.52 5.22 32.99
CA ARG A 96 -4.96 5.30 33.21
C ARG A 96 -5.31 4.31 34.32
N GLU A 97 -6.12 4.73 35.29
CA GLU A 97 -6.62 3.83 36.34
C GLU A 97 -7.57 2.76 35.78
N SER A 98 -8.30 3.09 34.71
CA SER A 98 -9.15 2.16 33.98
C SER A 98 -9.39 2.68 32.56
N THR A 99 -9.54 1.76 31.60
CA THR A 99 -10.11 2.09 30.29
C THR A 99 -11.63 2.08 30.46
N PRO A 100 -12.34 3.20 30.17
CA PRO A 100 -13.80 3.20 30.20
C PRO A 100 -14.36 2.06 29.36
N PRO A 101 -15.48 1.45 29.77
CA PRO A 101 -16.13 0.42 28.97
C PRO A 101 -16.45 0.96 27.58
N GLU A 102 -16.33 0.11 26.59
CA GLU A 102 -16.63 0.47 25.20
C GLU A 102 -18.13 0.78 25.07
N GLU A 103 -18.46 2.05 24.86
CA GLU A 103 -19.81 2.50 24.55
C GLU A 103 -19.93 2.69 23.03
N LEU A 104 -20.54 1.71 22.37
CA LEU A 104 -20.91 1.85 20.96
C LEU A 104 -22.03 2.87 20.85
N ASP A 105 -21.69 4.08 20.39
CA ASP A 105 -22.68 5.10 20.03
C ASP A 105 -23.59 4.54 18.93
N GLN A 106 -24.85 4.29 19.26
CA GLN A 106 -25.84 3.72 18.35
C GLN A 106 -25.98 4.51 17.05
N ARG A 107 -25.70 5.83 17.06
CA ARG A 107 -25.69 6.64 15.84
C ARG A 107 -24.50 6.32 14.95
N ARG A 108 -23.32 6.09 15.53
CA ARG A 108 -22.12 5.67 14.78
C ARG A 108 -22.29 4.26 14.25
N GLU A 109 -22.82 3.37 15.08
CA GLU A 109 -23.11 1.99 14.70
C GLU A 109 -24.09 1.91 13.52
N ARG A 110 -25.15 2.72 13.56
CA ARG A 110 -26.09 2.83 12.44
C ARG A 110 -25.42 3.33 11.16
N ARG A 111 -24.61 4.40 11.25
CA ARG A 111 -23.87 4.94 10.10
C ARG A 111 -22.90 3.91 9.51
N PHE A 112 -22.25 3.13 10.37
CA PHE A 112 -21.36 2.07 9.95
C PHE A 112 -22.13 0.99 9.18
N ARG A 113 -23.25 0.51 9.71
CA ARG A 113 -24.12 -0.46 9.04
C ARG A 113 -24.66 0.04 7.70
N GLU A 114 -25.10 1.30 7.64
CA GLU A 114 -25.54 1.95 6.39
C GLU A 114 -24.39 2.01 5.35
N SER A 115 -23.15 2.20 5.81
CA SER A 115 -21.98 2.18 4.93
C SER A 115 -21.65 0.77 4.43
N GLU A 116 -21.77 -0.26 5.27
CA GLU A 116 -21.58 -1.66 4.88
C GLU A 116 -22.63 -2.09 3.87
N GLU A 117 -23.91 -1.78 4.11
CA GLU A 117 -24.99 -2.07 3.15
C GLU A 117 -24.78 -1.37 1.81
N ARG A 118 -24.27 -0.13 1.80
CA ARG A 118 -23.95 0.59 0.57
C ARG A 118 -22.82 -0.09 -0.21
N VAL A 119 -21.79 -0.55 0.48
CA VAL A 119 -20.67 -1.28 -0.15
C VAL A 119 -21.15 -2.60 -0.72
N VAL A 120 -21.98 -3.35 0.02
CA VAL A 120 -22.58 -4.61 -0.45
C VAL A 120 -23.45 -4.37 -1.69
N LYS A 121 -24.37 -3.40 -1.65
CA LYS A 121 -25.21 -3.05 -2.80
C LYS A 121 -24.41 -2.56 -4.01
N GLN A 122 -23.31 -1.84 -3.78
CA GLN A 122 -22.43 -1.41 -4.85
C GLN A 122 -21.62 -2.56 -5.45
N ALA A 123 -21.26 -3.57 -4.65
CA ALA A 123 -20.63 -4.80 -5.12
C ALA A 123 -21.63 -5.67 -5.90
N GLU A 124 -22.87 -5.80 -5.43
CA GLU A 124 -23.93 -6.56 -6.11
C GLU A 124 -24.39 -5.88 -7.41
N GLY A 125 -24.56 -4.55 -7.41
CA GLY A 125 -24.96 -3.78 -8.59
C GLY A 125 -23.88 -3.66 -9.67
N ARG A 126 -22.61 -3.88 -9.32
CA ARG A 126 -21.49 -4.01 -10.29
C ARG A 126 -21.37 -5.41 -10.88
N SER A 127 -22.12 -6.39 -10.36
CA SER A 127 -22.15 -7.78 -10.86
C SER A 127 -23.14 -7.99 -12.01
N ILE A 128 -23.87 -6.94 -12.42
CA ILE A 128 -24.78 -6.94 -13.57
C ILE A 128 -24.37 -5.82 -14.52
N ILE A 129 -23.32 -6.07 -15.30
CA ILE A 129 -23.03 -5.60 -16.68
C ILE A 129 -21.88 -6.46 -17.19
#